data_AF-A0A2L0D3Q3-F1
#
_entry.id   AF-A0A2L0D3Q3-F1
#
_cell.length_a   1.000
_cell.length_b   1.000
_cell.length_c   1.000
_cell.angle_alpha   90.00
_cell.angle_beta   90.00
_cell.angle_gamma   90.00
#
_symmetry.space_group_name_H-M   'P 1'
#
loop_
_entity.id
_entity.type
_entity.pdbx_description
1 polymer ?
#
loop_
_entity_poly.entity_id
_entity_poly.type
_entity_poly.pdbx_seq_one_letter_code
_entity_poly.pdbx_strand_id
1 'polypeptide(L)'
;MSIDTDKIAVLLDLYAYHQLLEILDETINDETFFLLESLKERRELNVAYLFKKEDERKQCETYFNQPLLSNAYEEELLANYIFDLEAKLRNGKIIDFVRAVSPILYRLFLKVLENQVPELADYINNSKSSQYDTWNFHKMHASRNNIITSYVSEKRDGKVTSSSLSELIQYTDLDERIKKTVSELREFEKSVRNPLAHLILPFDEEELHRTTGFSSQIFLAKIIDLARNCGVVYDRENFYFDQMNSLILRELKND
;
A
#
# COMPACT_ATOMS: atom_id res chain seq x y z
N MET A 1 -20.87 -23.39 22.37
CA MET A 1 -20.35 -24.13 21.21
C MET A 1 -18.84 -24.18 21.42
N SER A 2 -18.17 -25.34 21.42
CA SER A 2 -16.71 -25.36 21.64
C SER A 2 -16.06 -24.59 20.49
N ILE A 3 -15.36 -23.50 20.81
CA ILE A 3 -14.60 -22.74 19.82
C ILE A 3 -13.51 -23.66 19.28
N ASP A 4 -13.49 -23.89 17.96
CA ASP A 4 -12.43 -24.64 17.30
C ASP A 4 -11.24 -23.70 17.07
N THR A 5 -10.36 -23.64 18.07
CA THR A 5 -9.20 -22.75 18.09
C THR A 5 -8.23 -23.04 16.93
N ASP A 6 -8.14 -24.30 16.48
CA ASP A 6 -7.28 -24.68 15.36
C ASP A 6 -7.82 -24.09 14.04
N LYS A 7 -9.13 -24.18 13.82
CA LYS A 7 -9.77 -23.55 12.66
C LYS A 7 -9.60 -22.03 12.65
N ILE A 8 -9.71 -21.39 13.82
CA ILE A 8 -9.52 -19.94 13.94
C ILE A 8 -8.08 -19.54 13.66
N ALA A 9 -7.11 -20.27 14.20
CA ALA A 9 -5.69 -20.02 13.94
C ALA A 9 -5.38 -20.07 12.43
N VAL A 10 -5.91 -21.08 11.73
CA VAL A 10 -5.76 -21.17 10.26
C VAL A 10 -6.36 -19.96 9.54
N LEU A 11 -7.56 -19.51 9.94
CA LEU A 11 -8.18 -18.35 9.31
C LEU A 11 -7.42 -17.04 9.60
N LEU A 12 -6.86 -16.90 10.80
CA LEU A 12 -6.01 -15.76 11.15
C LEU A 12 -4.71 -15.78 10.35
N ASP A 13 -4.05 -16.92 10.21
CA ASP A 13 -2.84 -17.09 9.40
C ASP A 13 -3.09 -16.80 7.91
N LEU A 14 -4.31 -17.07 7.43
CA LEU A 14 -4.76 -16.71 6.08
C LEU A 14 -5.28 -15.27 5.98
N TYR A 15 -5.30 -14.52 7.08
CA TYR A 15 -5.82 -13.16 7.19
C TYR A 15 -7.28 -13.06 6.70
N ALA A 16 -8.10 -14.05 7.01
CA ALA A 16 -9.48 -14.22 6.55
C ALA A 16 -10.49 -13.60 7.54
N TYR A 17 -10.35 -12.29 7.81
CA TYR A 17 -11.09 -11.58 8.86
C TYR A 17 -12.60 -11.52 8.66
N HIS A 18 -13.06 -11.47 7.41
CA HIS A 18 -14.49 -11.53 7.11
C HIS A 18 -15.11 -12.84 7.58
N GLN A 19 -14.48 -13.98 7.24
CA GLN A 19 -14.95 -15.30 7.65
C GLN A 19 -14.85 -15.50 9.17
N LEU A 20 -13.85 -14.89 9.81
CA LEU A 20 -13.72 -14.94 11.27
C LEU A 20 -14.86 -14.21 11.98
N LEU A 21 -15.26 -13.03 11.49
CA LEU A 21 -16.40 -12.29 12.07
C LEU A 21 -17.69 -13.11 12.00
N GLU A 22 -17.96 -13.74 10.86
CA GLU A 22 -19.14 -14.59 10.68
C GLU A 22 -19.18 -15.78 11.65
N ILE A 23 -18.03 -16.28 12.07
CA ILE A 23 -17.94 -17.43 12.99
C ILE A 23 -17.98 -17.00 14.46
N LEU A 24 -17.46 -15.80 14.78
CA LEU A 24 -17.21 -15.37 16.15
C LEU A 24 -18.23 -14.37 16.73
N ASP A 25 -19.15 -13.83 15.91
CA ASP A 25 -20.02 -12.69 16.22
C ASP A 25 -20.62 -12.65 17.65
N GLU A 26 -21.14 -13.77 18.16
CA GLU A 26 -21.77 -13.82 19.49
C GLU A 26 -20.88 -14.40 20.61
N THR A 27 -19.59 -14.65 20.33
CA THR A 27 -18.71 -15.43 21.23
C THR A 27 -17.55 -14.65 21.85
N ILE A 28 -17.35 -13.40 21.43
CA ILE A 28 -16.21 -12.57 21.82
C ILE A 28 -16.67 -11.27 22.48
N ASN A 29 -15.79 -10.65 23.29
CA ASN A 29 -16.04 -9.34 23.87
C ASN A 29 -16.00 -8.21 22.82
N ASP A 30 -16.55 -7.05 23.18
CA ASP A 30 -16.71 -5.89 22.30
C ASP A 30 -15.35 -5.40 21.74
N GLU A 31 -14.29 -5.42 22.55
CA GLU A 31 -12.95 -4.99 22.13
C GLU A 31 -12.33 -5.93 21.10
N THR A 32 -12.51 -7.24 21.26
CA THR A 32 -12.04 -8.25 20.30
C THR A 32 -12.86 -8.20 19.02
N PHE A 33 -14.17 -7.99 19.13
CA PHE A 33 -15.04 -7.77 17.98
C PHE A 33 -14.59 -6.54 17.19
N PHE A 34 -14.37 -5.41 17.86
CA PHE A 34 -13.89 -4.19 17.23
C PHE A 34 -12.53 -4.37 16.56
N LEU A 35 -11.59 -5.08 17.20
CA LEU A 35 -10.29 -5.37 16.60
C LEU A 35 -10.44 -6.18 15.31
N LEU A 36 -11.26 -7.23 15.33
CA LEU A 36 -11.48 -8.09 14.17
C LEU A 36 -12.24 -7.36 13.05
N GLU A 37 -13.24 -6.54 13.38
CA GLU A 37 -13.94 -5.66 12.43
C GLU A 37 -12.95 -4.66 11.80
N SER A 38 -12.08 -4.04 12.59
CA SER A 38 -11.04 -3.15 12.10
C SER A 38 -10.10 -3.84 11.11
N LEU A 39 -9.72 -5.09 11.37
CA LEU A 39 -8.87 -5.88 10.47
C LEU A 39 -9.58 -6.22 9.15
N LYS A 40 -10.87 -6.54 9.18
CA LYS A 40 -11.69 -6.69 7.97
C LYS A 40 -11.69 -5.39 7.16
N GLU A 41 -12.02 -4.27 7.79
CA GLU A 41 -12.10 -2.96 7.12
C GLU A 41 -10.74 -2.55 6.51
N ARG A 42 -9.63 -2.85 7.19
CA ARG A 42 -8.27 -2.67 6.66
C ARG A 42 -8.03 -3.47 5.38
N ARG A 43 -8.47 -4.74 5.32
CA ARG A 43 -8.38 -5.59 4.12
C ARG A 43 -9.30 -5.12 2.98
N GLU A 44 -10.34 -4.36 3.30
CA GLU A 44 -11.22 -3.68 2.34
C GLU A 44 -10.73 -2.27 1.98
N LEU A 45 -9.53 -1.89 2.45
CA LEU A 45 -8.90 -0.57 2.26
C LEU A 45 -9.69 0.60 2.89
N ASN A 46 -10.60 0.32 3.82
CA ASN A 46 -11.41 1.31 4.52
C ASN A 46 -10.78 1.73 5.85
N VAL A 47 -9.60 2.36 5.80
CA VAL A 47 -8.95 2.86 7.02
C VAL A 47 -9.77 3.97 7.72
N ALA A 48 -10.63 4.67 6.98
CA ALA A 48 -11.52 5.71 7.54
C ALA A 48 -12.42 5.19 8.67
N TYR A 49 -12.70 3.88 8.70
CA TYR A 49 -13.39 3.23 9.80
C TYR A 49 -12.72 3.52 11.16
N LEU A 50 -11.41 3.30 11.28
CA LEU A 50 -10.63 3.50 12.51
C LEU A 50 -10.58 4.95 12.97
N PHE A 51 -10.57 5.89 12.02
CA PHE A 51 -10.58 7.33 12.33
C PHE A 51 -11.97 7.84 12.73
N LYS A 52 -13.04 7.23 12.21
CA LYS A 52 -14.43 7.61 12.54
C LYS A 52 -14.86 7.08 13.91
N LYS A 53 -14.40 5.89 14.30
CA LYS A 53 -14.70 5.24 15.58
C LYS A 53 -13.58 5.48 16.59
N GLU A 54 -13.30 6.75 16.88
CA GLU A 54 -12.15 7.13 17.71
C GLU A 54 -12.25 6.63 19.14
N ASP A 55 -13.44 6.66 19.74
CA ASP A 55 -13.65 6.25 21.13
C ASP A 55 -13.52 4.74 21.29
N GLU A 56 -14.17 3.96 20.42
CA GLU A 56 -14.06 2.50 20.39
C GLU A 56 -12.63 2.07 20.09
N ARG A 57 -11.95 2.75 19.15
CA ARG A 57 -10.53 2.53 18.87
C ARG A 57 -9.68 2.74 20.13
N LYS A 58 -9.84 3.85 20.85
CA LYS A 58 -9.06 4.13 22.07
C LYS A 58 -9.33 3.12 23.18
N GLN A 59 -10.57 2.67 23.33
CA GLN A 59 -10.95 1.61 24.27
C GLN A 59 -10.23 0.30 23.92
N CYS A 60 -10.31 -0.12 22.67
CA CYS A 60 -9.63 -1.32 22.16
C CYS A 60 -8.09 -1.23 22.32
N GLU A 61 -7.48 -0.08 21.99
CA GLU A 61 -6.04 0.15 22.18
C GLU A 61 -5.62 0.05 23.64
N THR A 62 -6.44 0.57 24.55
CA THR A 62 -6.21 0.51 26.00
C THR A 62 -6.32 -0.93 26.51
N TYR A 63 -7.35 -1.64 26.04
CA TYR A 63 -7.62 -3.03 26.42
C TYR A 63 -6.47 -3.96 26.04
N PHE A 64 -6.01 -3.88 24.79
CA PHE A 64 -4.91 -4.72 24.28
C PHE A 64 -3.52 -4.16 24.57
N ASN A 65 -3.43 -2.94 25.10
CA ASN A 65 -2.18 -2.18 25.27
C ASN A 65 -1.35 -2.14 23.98
N GLN A 66 -2.01 -1.86 22.85
CA GLN A 66 -1.41 -1.86 21.52
C GLN A 66 -2.04 -0.77 20.65
N PRO A 67 -1.26 0.11 20.00
CA PRO A 67 -1.82 1.10 19.08
C PRO A 67 -2.35 0.43 17.80
N LEU A 68 -3.52 0.88 17.35
CA LEU A 68 -4.13 0.42 16.10
C LEU A 68 -3.81 1.33 14.92
N LEU A 69 -3.36 2.56 15.14
CA LEU A 69 -2.89 3.51 14.13
C LEU A 69 -1.45 3.95 14.43
N SER A 70 -0.61 4.03 13.41
CA SER A 70 0.79 4.51 13.55
C SER A 70 1.07 5.79 12.76
N ASN A 71 0.12 6.21 11.93
CA ASN A 71 0.27 7.35 11.02
C ASN A 71 -0.94 8.30 11.08
N ALA A 72 -0.77 9.50 10.51
CA ALA A 72 -1.91 10.34 10.12
C ALA A 72 -2.67 9.72 8.93
N TYR A 73 -3.86 10.23 8.63
CA TYR A 73 -4.80 9.59 7.69
C TYR A 73 -4.21 9.27 6.31
N GLU A 74 -3.51 10.23 5.67
CA GLU A 74 -2.96 10.02 4.32
C GLU A 74 -1.81 9.02 4.31
N GLU A 75 -0.92 9.06 5.30
CA GLU A 75 0.18 8.10 5.44
C GLU A 75 -0.34 6.72 5.86
N GLU A 76 -1.39 6.66 6.68
CA GLU A 76 -2.02 5.40 7.09
C GLU A 76 -2.74 4.72 5.92
N LEU A 77 -3.32 5.48 4.97
CA LEU A 77 -3.86 4.90 3.73
C LEU A 77 -2.77 4.14 2.95
N LEU A 78 -1.56 4.72 2.86
CA LEU A 78 -0.43 4.07 2.19
C LEU A 78 0.06 2.86 2.98
N ALA A 79 0.25 3.00 4.29
CA ALA A 79 0.64 1.88 5.16
C ALA A 79 -0.35 0.72 5.08
N ASN A 80 -1.65 1.02 5.16
CA ASN A 80 -2.71 0.03 5.08
C ASN A 80 -2.73 -0.72 3.74
N TYR A 81 -2.52 0.00 2.64
CA TYR A 81 -2.40 -0.63 1.33
C TYR A 81 -1.21 -1.58 1.27
N ILE A 82 -0.08 -1.20 1.86
CA ILE A 82 1.12 -2.05 1.93
C ILE A 82 0.87 -3.27 2.83
N PHE A 83 0.16 -3.13 3.95
CA PHE A 83 -0.24 -4.29 4.77
C PHE A 83 -1.07 -5.30 3.96
N ASP A 84 -2.02 -4.82 3.15
CA ASP A 84 -2.83 -5.66 2.28
C ASP A 84 -2.04 -6.27 1.11
N LEU A 85 -0.98 -5.61 0.62
CA LEU A 85 -0.04 -6.22 -0.33
C LEU A 85 0.79 -7.33 0.32
N GLU A 86 1.33 -7.10 1.51
CA GLU A 86 2.10 -8.09 2.25
C GLU A 86 1.25 -9.32 2.61
N ALA A 87 -0.01 -9.12 3.01
CA ALA A 87 -0.95 -10.21 3.27
C ALA A 87 -1.22 -11.09 2.02
N LYS A 88 -1.32 -10.49 0.83
CA LYS A 88 -1.47 -11.26 -0.43
C LYS A 88 -0.24 -12.11 -0.70
N LEU A 89 0.95 -11.51 -0.54
CA LEU A 89 2.22 -12.17 -0.79
C LEU A 89 2.47 -13.31 0.18
N ARG A 90 2.21 -13.11 1.48
CA ARG A 90 2.30 -14.16 2.51
C ARG A 90 1.36 -15.33 2.26
N ASN A 91 0.20 -15.06 1.67
CA ASN A 91 -0.77 -16.08 1.23
C ASN A 91 -0.47 -16.70 -0.15
N GLY A 92 0.70 -16.43 -0.74
CA GLY A 92 1.09 -16.96 -2.06
C GLY A 92 0.24 -16.42 -3.23
N LYS A 93 -0.52 -15.35 -3.04
CA LYS A 93 -1.36 -14.72 -4.08
C LYS A 93 -0.55 -13.78 -4.97
N ILE A 94 0.46 -14.33 -5.66
CA ILE A 94 1.43 -13.56 -6.45
C ILE A 94 0.76 -12.74 -7.55
N ILE A 95 -0.23 -13.30 -8.25
CA ILE A 95 -0.95 -12.59 -9.32
C ILE A 95 -1.70 -11.38 -8.76
N ASP A 96 -2.38 -11.54 -7.62
CA ASP A 96 -3.14 -10.45 -6.99
C ASP A 96 -2.20 -9.39 -6.41
N PHE A 97 -1.06 -9.80 -5.84
CA PHE A 97 0.00 -8.89 -5.43
C PHE A 97 0.47 -8.03 -6.61
N VAL A 98 0.89 -8.66 -7.71
CA VAL A 98 1.38 -7.96 -8.92
C VAL A 98 0.34 -6.97 -9.44
N ARG A 99 -0.93 -7.38 -9.57
CA ARG A 99 -2.00 -6.52 -10.09
C ARG A 99 -2.27 -5.32 -9.20
N ALA A 100 -2.12 -5.47 -7.89
CA ALA A 100 -2.34 -4.43 -6.90
C ALA A 100 -1.16 -3.44 -6.76
N VAL A 101 -0.02 -3.63 -7.43
CA VAL A 101 1.14 -2.73 -7.23
C VAL A 101 0.95 -1.34 -7.87
N SER A 102 0.25 -1.20 -9.00
CA SER A 102 0.16 0.09 -9.71
C SER A 102 -0.36 1.27 -8.88
N PRO A 103 -1.47 1.15 -8.13
CA PRO A 103 -1.99 2.26 -7.34
C PRO A 103 -0.98 2.76 -6.29
N ILE A 104 -0.29 1.85 -5.59
CA ILE A 104 0.69 2.25 -4.57
C ILE A 104 1.92 2.89 -5.20
N LEU A 105 2.40 2.41 -6.36
CA LEU A 105 3.54 3.05 -7.05
C LEU A 105 3.20 4.47 -7.47
N TYR A 106 2.01 4.67 -8.06
CA TYR A 106 1.55 6.00 -8.44
C TYR A 106 1.54 6.95 -7.24
N ARG A 107 0.91 6.54 -6.12
CA ARG A 107 0.80 7.35 -4.91
C ARG A 107 2.16 7.64 -4.28
N LEU A 108 3.06 6.66 -4.23
CA LEU A 108 4.41 6.85 -3.69
C LEU A 108 5.25 7.76 -4.58
N PHE A 109 5.22 7.59 -5.91
CA PHE A 109 5.97 8.48 -6.82
C PHE A 109 5.44 9.92 -6.74
N LEU A 110 4.13 10.10 -6.62
CA LEU A 110 3.53 11.41 -6.41
C LEU A 110 4.02 12.04 -5.10
N LYS A 111 3.96 11.31 -3.98
CA LYS A 111 4.41 11.78 -2.66
C LYS A 111 5.91 12.10 -2.63
N VAL A 112 6.73 11.30 -3.31
CA VAL A 112 8.17 11.57 -3.50
C VAL A 112 8.37 12.92 -4.21
N LEU A 113 7.61 13.17 -5.27
CA LEU A 113 7.70 14.42 -6.02
C LEU A 113 7.17 15.63 -5.26
N GLU A 114 6.08 15.48 -4.50
CA GLU A 114 5.54 16.56 -3.66
C GLU A 114 6.59 17.06 -2.65
N ASN A 115 7.43 16.17 -2.13
CA ASN A 115 8.54 16.53 -1.24
C ASN A 115 9.68 17.29 -1.94
N GLN A 116 9.83 17.16 -3.26
CA GLN A 116 10.87 17.82 -4.05
C GLN A 116 10.38 19.08 -4.78
N VAL A 117 9.08 19.10 -5.09
CA VAL A 117 8.40 20.16 -5.83
C VAL A 117 7.11 20.50 -5.07
N PRO A 118 7.16 21.40 -4.07
CA PRO A 118 6.00 21.76 -3.26
C PRO A 118 4.82 22.29 -4.08
N GLU A 119 5.09 22.89 -5.24
CA GLU A 119 4.12 23.44 -6.18
C GLU A 119 3.63 22.41 -7.23
N LEU A 120 3.94 21.12 -7.08
CA LEU A 120 3.58 20.07 -8.06
C LEU A 120 2.10 20.05 -8.40
N ALA A 121 1.24 20.24 -7.41
CA ALA A 121 -0.21 20.24 -7.57
C ALA A 121 -0.70 21.32 -8.57
N ASP A 122 0.01 22.45 -8.67
CA ASP A 122 -0.35 23.51 -9.62
C ASP A 122 -0.15 23.11 -11.08
N TYR A 123 0.67 22.08 -11.31
CA TYR A 123 1.00 21.53 -12.63
C TYR A 123 0.13 20.36 -13.04
N ILE A 124 -0.81 19.92 -12.20
CA ILE A 124 -1.69 18.80 -12.48
C ILE A 124 -3.12 19.30 -12.66
N ASN A 125 -3.71 19.02 -13.82
CA ASN A 125 -5.13 19.25 -14.07
C ASN A 125 -5.90 18.00 -13.62
N ASN A 126 -6.57 18.11 -12.47
CA ASN A 126 -7.38 17.03 -11.93
C ASN A 126 -8.59 16.76 -12.84
N SER A 127 -8.65 15.54 -13.35
CA SER A 127 -9.80 15.04 -14.07
C SER A 127 -10.93 14.80 -13.06
N LYS A 128 -12.09 15.48 -13.22
CA LYS A 128 -13.29 15.23 -12.39
C LYS A 128 -14.01 13.91 -12.76
N SER A 129 -13.40 13.04 -13.56
CA SER A 129 -14.03 11.87 -14.19
C SER A 129 -13.13 10.64 -14.08
N SER A 130 -13.54 9.50 -14.65
CA SER A 130 -12.73 8.27 -14.76
C SER A 130 -11.51 8.40 -15.69
N GLN A 131 -11.19 9.62 -16.17
CA GLN A 131 -10.01 9.88 -16.98
C GLN A 131 -8.78 10.15 -16.12
N TYR A 132 -7.60 9.88 -16.68
CA TYR A 132 -6.32 10.23 -16.07
C TYR A 132 -6.19 11.74 -15.87
N ASP A 133 -5.52 12.14 -14.80
CA ASP A 133 -5.04 13.50 -14.63
C ASP A 133 -4.06 13.87 -15.75
N THR A 134 -3.94 15.16 -16.05
CA THR A 134 -3.08 15.62 -17.14
C THR A 134 -2.12 16.72 -16.69
N TRP A 135 -0.92 16.74 -17.27
CA TRP A 135 0.07 17.78 -17.03
C TRP A 135 -0.39 19.12 -17.62
N ASN A 136 -0.27 20.19 -16.83
CA ASN A 136 -0.44 21.56 -17.28
C ASN A 136 0.89 22.08 -17.85
N PHE A 137 1.21 21.64 -19.07
CA PHE A 137 2.48 22.03 -19.72
C PHE A 137 2.64 23.54 -19.87
N HIS A 138 1.56 24.30 -20.05
CA HIS A 138 1.64 25.76 -20.11
C HIS A 138 2.25 26.35 -18.84
N LYS A 139 1.77 25.92 -17.66
CA LYS A 139 2.35 26.33 -16.38
C LYS A 139 3.75 25.76 -16.15
N MET A 140 4.00 24.51 -16.56
CA MET A 140 5.31 23.88 -16.39
C MET A 140 6.40 24.59 -17.20
N HIS A 141 6.14 24.97 -18.45
CA HIS A 141 7.08 25.74 -19.27
C HIS A 141 7.35 27.14 -18.72
N ALA A 142 6.38 27.72 -18.01
CA ALA A 142 6.51 29.02 -17.33
C ALA A 142 7.08 28.90 -15.90
N SER A 143 7.41 27.70 -15.44
CA SER A 143 7.92 27.47 -14.09
C SER A 143 9.31 28.09 -13.91
N ARG A 144 9.61 28.49 -12.67
CA ARG A 144 10.97 28.89 -12.24
C ARG A 144 11.75 27.71 -11.66
N ASN A 145 11.12 26.55 -11.52
CA ASN A 145 11.74 25.35 -10.97
C ASN A 145 12.51 24.61 -12.08
N ASN A 146 13.82 24.49 -11.90
CA ASN A 146 14.72 23.87 -12.87
C ASN A 146 14.40 22.38 -13.13
N ILE A 147 13.88 21.66 -12.13
CA ILE A 147 13.46 20.26 -12.28
C ILE A 147 12.35 20.17 -13.32
N ILE A 148 11.35 21.05 -13.18
CA ILE A 148 10.16 21.09 -14.03
C ILE A 148 10.52 21.52 -15.45
N THR A 149 11.29 22.60 -15.60
CA THR A 149 11.68 23.11 -16.93
C THR A 149 12.58 22.14 -17.68
N SER A 150 13.48 21.43 -16.96
CA SER A 150 14.31 20.38 -17.56
C SER A 150 13.47 19.18 -18.02
N TYR A 151 12.50 18.74 -17.22
CA TYR A 151 11.60 17.64 -17.58
C TYR A 151 10.77 17.94 -18.84
N VAL A 152 10.22 19.15 -18.95
CA VAL A 152 9.40 19.57 -20.11
C VAL A 152 10.22 20.12 -21.28
N SER A 153 11.54 20.11 -21.21
CA SER A 153 12.40 20.49 -22.35
C SER A 153 12.26 19.51 -23.53
N GLU A 154 11.83 18.28 -23.25
CA GLU A 154 11.50 17.25 -24.22
C GLU A 154 9.98 17.09 -24.34
N LYS A 155 9.54 16.51 -25.46
CA LYS A 155 8.12 16.21 -25.66
C LYS A 155 7.68 15.06 -24.73
N ARG A 156 6.67 15.31 -23.91
CA ARG A 156 6.12 14.34 -22.94
C ARG A 156 4.68 13.92 -23.28
N ASP A 157 4.26 12.76 -22.78
CA ASP A 157 2.85 12.37 -22.77
C ASP A 157 2.08 13.29 -21.81
N GLY A 158 0.84 13.65 -22.19
CA GLY A 158 0.03 14.57 -21.40
C GLY A 158 -0.54 13.96 -20.13
N LYS A 159 -0.63 12.64 -20.01
CA LYS A 159 -1.23 11.96 -18.86
C LYS A 159 -0.24 11.87 -17.70
N VAL A 160 -0.74 12.14 -16.49
CA VAL A 160 -0.02 11.86 -15.26
C VAL A 160 -0.17 10.38 -14.95
N THR A 161 0.91 9.62 -15.16
CA THR A 161 0.97 8.19 -14.92
C THR A 161 2.18 7.87 -14.04
N SER A 162 2.23 6.65 -13.49
CA SER A 162 3.43 6.15 -12.81
C SER A 162 4.69 6.28 -13.68
N SER A 163 4.56 6.12 -15.01
CA SER A 163 5.65 6.36 -15.97
C SER A 163 6.11 7.80 -15.95
N SER A 164 5.21 8.75 -16.19
CA SER A 164 5.58 10.18 -16.26
C SER A 164 6.13 10.69 -14.92
N LEU A 165 5.57 10.21 -13.79
CA LEU A 165 6.08 10.54 -12.46
C LEU A 165 7.48 9.97 -12.25
N SER A 166 7.71 8.70 -12.62
CA SER A 166 9.04 8.08 -12.50
C SER A 166 10.11 8.77 -13.35
N GLU A 167 9.72 9.26 -14.53
CA GLU A 167 10.59 10.06 -15.42
C GLU A 167 10.91 11.42 -14.78
N LEU A 168 9.91 12.13 -14.27
CA LEU A 168 10.12 13.42 -13.60
C LEU A 168 11.02 13.28 -12.35
N ILE A 169 10.89 12.18 -11.60
CA ILE A 169 11.77 11.89 -10.44
C ILE A 169 13.25 11.88 -10.84
N GLN A 170 13.59 11.46 -12.05
CA GLN A 170 15.00 11.40 -12.48
C GLN A 170 15.65 12.79 -12.58
N TYR A 171 14.85 13.84 -12.78
CA TYR A 171 15.31 15.23 -12.85
C TYR A 171 15.46 15.90 -11.48
N THR A 172 15.06 15.24 -10.39
CA THR A 172 15.17 15.77 -9.03
C THR A 172 16.60 15.61 -8.47
N ASP A 173 16.87 16.28 -7.34
CA ASP A 173 18.13 16.16 -6.60
C ASP A 173 18.12 15.01 -5.57
N LEU A 174 17.19 14.06 -5.69
CA LEU A 174 17.12 12.88 -4.83
C LEU A 174 18.37 11.99 -4.94
N ASP A 175 18.66 11.25 -3.87
CA ASP A 175 19.70 10.21 -3.86
C ASP A 175 19.49 9.23 -5.03
N GLU A 176 20.57 8.92 -5.74
CA GLU A 176 20.59 7.97 -6.86
C GLU A 176 20.04 6.59 -6.48
N ARG A 177 20.13 6.19 -5.20
CA ARG A 177 19.50 4.97 -4.68
C ARG A 177 17.97 5.03 -4.76
N ILE A 178 17.36 6.18 -4.47
CA ILE A 178 15.92 6.39 -4.56
C ILE A 178 15.49 6.40 -6.03
N LYS A 179 16.21 7.15 -6.87
CA LYS A 179 15.96 7.21 -8.32
C LYS A 179 16.04 5.84 -8.99
N LYS A 180 17.04 5.04 -8.61
CA LYS A 180 17.19 3.65 -9.05
C LYS A 180 16.02 2.78 -8.59
N THR A 181 15.63 2.89 -7.32
CA THR A 181 14.48 2.13 -6.77
C THR A 181 13.20 2.45 -7.53
N VAL A 182 12.93 3.73 -7.80
CA VAL A 182 11.77 4.17 -8.60
C VAL A 182 11.81 3.59 -10.01
N SER A 183 12.98 3.60 -10.66
CA SER A 183 13.16 3.04 -12.01
C SER A 183 12.91 1.53 -12.04
N GLU A 184 13.43 0.79 -11.05
CA GLU A 184 13.22 -0.66 -10.92
C GLU A 184 11.74 -1.02 -10.69
N LEU A 185 11.05 -0.27 -9.81
CA LEU A 185 9.61 -0.45 -9.57
C LEU A 185 8.78 -0.12 -10.82
N ARG A 186 9.18 0.90 -11.59
CA ARG A 186 8.54 1.24 -12.86
C ARG A 186 8.74 0.14 -13.92
N GLU A 187 9.95 -0.39 -14.04
CA GLU A 187 10.23 -1.48 -14.98
C GLU A 187 9.48 -2.76 -14.58
N PHE A 188 9.33 -3.06 -13.29
CA PHE A 188 8.46 -4.13 -12.81
C PHE A 188 7.01 -3.93 -13.26
N GLU A 189 6.45 -2.72 -13.07
CA GLU A 189 5.10 -2.42 -13.49
C GLU A 189 4.91 -2.62 -15.00
N LYS A 190 5.89 -2.17 -15.79
CA LYS A 190 5.86 -2.25 -17.26
C LYS A 190 6.02 -3.68 -17.78
N SER A 191 6.96 -4.44 -17.24
CA SER A 191 7.35 -5.77 -17.73
C SER A 191 6.48 -6.90 -17.19
N VAL A 192 5.93 -6.76 -15.99
CA VAL A 192 5.17 -7.82 -15.32
C VAL A 192 3.72 -7.41 -15.13
N ARG A 193 3.46 -6.33 -14.37
CA ARG A 193 2.10 -5.96 -13.99
C ARG A 193 1.24 -5.66 -15.21
N ASN A 194 1.74 -4.86 -16.15
CA ASN A 194 0.96 -4.43 -17.32
C ASN A 194 0.50 -5.62 -18.18
N PRO A 195 1.39 -6.56 -18.58
CA PRO A 195 0.96 -7.80 -19.22
C PRO A 195 -0.07 -8.57 -18.38
N LEU A 196 0.16 -8.77 -17.08
CA LEU A 196 -0.74 -9.55 -16.21
C LEU A 196 -2.12 -8.91 -15.99
N ALA A 197 -2.23 -7.59 -16.14
CA ALA A 197 -3.49 -6.87 -16.04
C ALA A 197 -4.32 -6.96 -17.34
N HIS A 198 -3.68 -7.20 -18.49
CA HIS A 198 -4.33 -7.22 -19.80
C HIS A 198 -4.45 -8.61 -20.43
N LEU A 199 -3.67 -9.58 -19.94
CA LEU A 199 -3.59 -10.95 -20.48
C LEU A 199 -3.95 -11.98 -19.42
N ILE A 200 -4.44 -13.13 -19.86
CA ILE A 200 -4.66 -14.31 -19.04
C ILE A 200 -3.49 -15.26 -19.30
N LEU A 201 -2.55 -15.31 -18.38
CA LEU A 201 -1.34 -16.13 -18.47
C LEU A 201 -1.10 -16.86 -17.13
N PRO A 202 -0.55 -18.09 -17.16
CA PRO A 202 -0.03 -18.70 -15.93
C PRO A 202 1.10 -17.84 -15.39
N PHE A 203 1.09 -17.59 -14.07
CA PHE A 203 2.10 -16.74 -13.43
C PHE A 203 2.20 -17.07 -11.94
N ASP A 204 3.43 -17.18 -11.45
CA ASP A 204 3.79 -17.49 -10.05
C ASP A 204 5.11 -16.79 -9.67
N GLU A 205 5.67 -17.13 -8.50
CA GLU A 205 6.92 -16.55 -8.00
C GLU A 205 8.13 -16.90 -8.88
N GLU A 206 8.15 -18.10 -9.46
CA GLU A 206 9.26 -18.54 -10.33
C GLU A 206 9.26 -17.73 -11.64
N GLU A 207 8.08 -17.57 -12.25
CA GLU A 207 7.91 -16.77 -13.46
C GLU A 207 8.22 -15.28 -13.23
N LEU A 208 7.87 -14.76 -12.05
CA LEU A 208 8.26 -13.41 -11.62
C LEU A 208 9.79 -13.25 -11.58
N HIS A 209 10.47 -14.16 -10.89
CA HIS A 209 11.91 -14.13 -10.77
C HIS A 209 12.60 -14.31 -12.13
N ARG A 210 12.07 -15.17 -13.00
CA ARG A 210 12.58 -15.36 -14.36
C ARG A 210 12.46 -14.09 -15.22
N THR A 211 11.37 -13.34 -15.04
CA THR A 211 11.10 -12.13 -15.82
C THR A 211 11.92 -10.93 -15.34
N THR A 212 12.14 -10.82 -14.03
CA THR A 212 12.68 -9.59 -13.41
C THR A 212 14.04 -9.75 -12.75
N GLY A 213 14.46 -10.98 -12.46
CA GLY A 213 15.63 -11.29 -11.64
C GLY A 213 15.45 -11.04 -10.14
N PHE A 214 14.22 -10.74 -9.68
CA PHE A 214 13.91 -10.46 -8.28
C PHE A 214 12.68 -11.21 -7.80
N SER A 215 12.63 -11.50 -6.50
CA SER A 215 11.43 -12.06 -5.86
C SER A 215 10.41 -10.98 -5.51
N SER A 216 9.15 -11.39 -5.29
CA SER A 216 8.08 -10.53 -4.82
C SER A 216 8.42 -9.86 -3.48
N GLN A 217 9.10 -10.56 -2.57
CA GLN A 217 9.58 -9.97 -1.30
C GLN A 217 10.56 -8.80 -1.54
N ILE A 218 11.46 -8.91 -2.52
CA ILE A 218 12.38 -7.80 -2.83
C ILE A 218 11.60 -6.59 -3.35
N PHE A 219 10.57 -6.80 -4.18
CA PHE A 219 9.71 -5.71 -4.65
C PHE A 219 8.91 -5.08 -3.51
N LEU A 220 8.31 -5.88 -2.63
CA LEU A 220 7.60 -5.37 -1.46
C LEU A 220 8.55 -4.56 -0.56
N ALA A 221 9.77 -5.05 -0.32
CA ALA A 221 10.77 -4.32 0.46
C ALA A 221 11.11 -2.95 -0.15
N LYS A 222 11.25 -2.87 -1.48
CA LYS A 222 11.47 -1.60 -2.19
C LYS A 222 10.29 -0.64 -2.05
N ILE A 223 9.05 -1.14 -2.09
CA ILE A 223 7.83 -0.35 -1.86
C ILE A 223 7.81 0.20 -0.42
N ILE A 224 8.10 -0.65 0.56
CA ILE A 224 8.17 -0.26 1.98
C ILE A 224 9.26 0.79 2.19
N ASP A 225 10.46 0.58 1.63
CA ASP A 225 11.56 1.54 1.79
C ASP A 225 11.23 2.89 1.16
N LEU A 226 10.56 2.91 0.00
CA LEU A 226 10.08 4.14 -0.62
C LEU A 226 9.00 4.84 0.23
N ALA A 227 8.06 4.09 0.80
CA ALA A 227 7.03 4.61 1.70
C ALA A 227 7.64 5.24 2.96
N ARG A 228 8.62 4.58 3.58
CA ARG A 228 9.33 5.10 4.76
C ARG A 228 10.12 6.36 4.44
N ASN A 229 10.74 6.44 3.27
CA ASN A 229 11.39 7.67 2.79
C ASN A 229 10.40 8.83 2.60
N CYS A 230 9.11 8.54 2.42
CA CYS A 230 8.03 9.54 2.35
C CYS A 230 7.40 9.87 3.71
N GLY A 231 7.95 9.36 4.82
CA GLY A 231 7.44 9.61 6.17
C GLY A 231 6.37 8.62 6.65
N VAL A 232 6.10 7.55 5.90
CA VAL A 232 5.16 6.50 6.34
C VAL A 232 5.83 5.60 7.38
N VAL A 233 5.22 5.49 8.55
CA VAL A 233 5.61 4.54 9.60
C VAL A 233 5.10 3.15 9.23
N TYR A 234 6.05 2.22 9.06
CA TYR A 234 5.80 0.81 8.75
C TYR A 234 6.84 -0.07 9.46
N ASP A 235 6.39 -1.04 10.25
CA ASP A 235 7.25 -2.03 10.90
C ASP A 235 7.59 -3.17 9.92
N ARG A 236 8.88 -3.35 9.64
CA ARG A 236 9.39 -4.39 8.73
C ARG A 236 9.62 -5.73 9.40
N GLU A 237 9.81 -5.73 10.72
CA GLU A 237 10.16 -6.91 11.49
C GLU A 237 8.90 -7.60 12.00
N ASN A 238 7.95 -6.80 12.50
CA ASN A 238 6.70 -7.30 13.05
C ASN A 238 5.54 -6.88 12.15
N PHE A 239 5.03 -7.83 11.36
CA PHE A 239 3.93 -7.55 10.47
C PHE A 239 2.65 -7.24 11.28
N TYR A 240 2.02 -6.12 10.97
CA TYR A 240 0.88 -5.59 11.72
C TYR A 240 -0.23 -6.62 11.92
N PHE A 241 -0.62 -7.33 10.86
CA PHE A 241 -1.67 -8.35 10.96
C PHE A 241 -1.27 -9.54 11.84
N ASP A 242 -0.01 -9.98 11.81
CA ASP A 242 0.47 -11.04 12.71
C ASP A 242 0.42 -10.59 14.18
N GLN A 243 0.76 -9.34 14.45
CA GLN A 243 0.67 -8.75 15.79
C GLN A 243 -0.78 -8.74 16.28
N MET A 244 -1.73 -8.29 15.45
CA MET A 244 -3.14 -8.24 15.82
C MET A 244 -3.74 -9.65 15.97
N ASN A 245 -3.39 -10.58 15.08
CA ASN A 245 -3.79 -11.99 15.17
C ASN A 245 -3.34 -12.61 16.49
N SER A 246 -2.13 -12.28 16.93
CA SER A 246 -1.58 -12.76 18.21
C SER A 246 -2.30 -12.20 19.42
N LEU A 247 -2.94 -11.03 19.33
CA LEU A 247 -3.82 -10.50 20.37
C LEU A 247 -5.12 -11.31 20.44
N ILE A 248 -5.77 -11.50 19.30
CA ILE A 248 -7.05 -12.24 19.19
C ILE A 248 -6.87 -13.68 19.68
N LEU A 249 -5.81 -14.37 19.25
CA LEU A 249 -5.54 -15.75 19.70
C LEU A 249 -5.27 -15.87 21.19
N ARG A 250 -4.67 -14.85 21.82
CA ARG A 250 -4.44 -14.87 23.27
C ARG A 250 -5.76 -14.71 24.01
N GLU A 251 -6.61 -13.81 23.54
CA GLU A 251 -7.91 -13.57 24.15
C GLU A 251 -8.80 -14.82 24.09
N LEU A 252 -8.92 -15.43 22.91
CA LEU A 252 -9.71 -16.66 22.70
C LEU A 252 -9.19 -17.90 23.44
N LYS A 253 -7.98 -17.85 24.01
CA LYS A 253 -7.41 -18.94 24.81
C LYS A 253 -7.58 -18.71 26.32
N ASN A 254 -7.86 -17.47 26.72
CA ASN A 254 -8.05 -17.10 28.12
C ASN A 254 -9.52 -17.25 28.56
N ASP A 255 -10.45 -17.32 27.60
CA ASP A 255 -11.87 -17.69 27.77
C ASP A 255 -12.10 -19.21 27.79
#